data_AF-A0A268TGW1-F1
#
_entry.id   AF-A0A268TGW1-F1
#
_cell.length_a   1.000
_cell.length_b   1.000
_cell.length_c   1.000
_cell.angle_alpha   90.00
_cell.angle_beta   90.00
_cell.angle_gamma   90.00
#
_symmetry.space_group_name_H-M   'P 1'
#
loop_
_entity.id
_entity.type
_entity.pdbx_description
1 polymer ?
#
loop_
_entity_poly.entity_id
_entity_poly.type
_entity_poly.pdbx_seq_one_letter_code
_entity_poly.pdbx_strand_id
1 'polypeptide(L)'
;MAKNTFHTPIDFDTNEKIYGTHQIEAIKNWGINSPTSGVVSGSVMQMDGVGIGAFDDGKKITGIRGIAGLGEAFMILQGKFFAPIFLGVVVLVIVAFFGHYKIVGKKRFNHGKKLKVFSTYNIITHWGAAIPFIIICLTGLMMVFGDKLGGGTPIRLAKNIHFLATFVFIVFGVLMFLMWFKPALFKLYDIGWLKIMGGYLSTSKTPVPAGKFNAGQKMWFWLATLGGFVMAGTGLIMHFFYGDINFLRLTAIIHNVLGFGIVAMLITHIYMAVFAIEGAIESILNGHMGEEELAIMHGFYYKELNANR
;
A
#
# COMPACT_ATOMS: atom_id res chain seq x y z
N MET A 1 40.94 -62.24 -20.56
CA MET A 1 39.47 -62.45 -20.51
C MET A 1 38.83 -61.18 -19.99
N ALA A 2 38.13 -60.45 -20.86
CA ALA A 2 37.33 -59.28 -20.51
C ALA A 2 36.01 -59.72 -19.87
N LYS A 3 35.51 -58.99 -18.88
CA LYS A 3 34.06 -58.88 -18.62
C LYS A 3 33.70 -57.44 -18.26
N ASN A 4 32.96 -56.87 -19.20
CA ASN A 4 32.27 -55.60 -19.22
C ASN A 4 31.13 -55.50 -18.17
N THR A 5 31.11 -54.34 -17.51
CA THR A 5 29.99 -53.39 -17.27
C THR A 5 28.60 -53.89 -16.86
N PHE A 6 28.01 -53.23 -15.86
CA PHE A 6 26.66 -52.65 -16.00
C PHE A 6 26.60 -51.27 -15.34
N HIS A 7 26.58 -50.24 -16.19
CA HIS A 7 25.97 -48.94 -15.91
C HIS A 7 24.50 -49.17 -15.54
N THR A 8 24.07 -48.70 -14.37
CA THR A 8 22.65 -48.52 -14.11
C THR A 8 22.11 -47.49 -15.11
N PRO A 9 21.00 -47.76 -15.82
CA PRO A 9 20.44 -46.80 -16.75
C PRO A 9 19.98 -45.56 -15.97
N ILE A 10 20.31 -44.38 -16.49
CA ILE A 10 19.69 -43.14 -16.04
C ILE A 10 18.24 -43.21 -16.52
N ASP A 11 17.32 -43.26 -15.56
CA ASP A 11 15.88 -43.22 -15.80
C ASP A 11 15.49 -41.81 -16.29
N PHE A 12 14.90 -41.75 -17.49
CA PHE A 12 14.41 -40.53 -18.12
C PHE A 12 12.88 -40.44 -18.08
N ASP A 13 12.19 -41.31 -17.32
CA ASP A 13 10.76 -41.22 -17.16
C ASP A 13 10.40 -39.87 -16.48
N THR A 14 9.58 -39.08 -17.17
CA THR A 14 9.08 -37.81 -16.67
C THR A 14 8.37 -38.01 -15.35
N ASN A 15 8.98 -37.54 -14.27
CA ASN A 15 8.48 -37.70 -12.91
C ASN A 15 7.16 -36.95 -12.72
N GLU A 16 6.05 -37.68 -12.71
CA GLU A 16 4.68 -37.17 -12.46
C GLU A 16 4.46 -36.73 -10.99
N LYS A 17 5.46 -36.88 -10.10
CA LYS A 17 5.36 -36.47 -8.68
C LYS A 17 5.74 -35.01 -8.43
N ILE A 18 6.07 -34.24 -9.48
CA ILE A 18 6.51 -32.85 -9.39
C ILE A 18 5.30 -31.89 -9.38
N TYR A 19 4.42 -32.01 -8.39
CA TYR A 19 3.44 -30.96 -8.11
C TYR A 19 3.28 -30.79 -6.60
N GLY A 20 3.83 -29.71 -6.03
CA GLY A 20 3.35 -29.21 -4.74
C GLY A 20 4.31 -28.42 -3.84
N THR A 21 5.61 -28.44 -4.07
CA THR A 21 6.60 -27.91 -3.08
C THR A 21 6.76 -26.39 -3.11
N HIS A 22 6.68 -25.73 -4.26
CA HIS A 22 7.00 -24.30 -4.38
C HIS A 22 6.05 -23.35 -3.61
N GLN A 23 4.80 -23.76 -3.37
CA GLN A 23 3.77 -22.88 -2.78
C GLN A 23 3.84 -22.76 -1.26
N ILE A 24 4.26 -23.83 -0.59
CA ILE A 24 4.28 -23.88 0.88
C ILE A 24 5.51 -23.16 1.42
N GLU A 25 6.66 -23.27 0.73
CA GLU A 25 7.88 -22.55 1.12
C GLU A 25 7.72 -21.04 1.02
N ALA A 26 7.02 -20.53 0.00
CA ALA A 26 6.80 -19.09 -0.17
C ALA A 26 6.03 -18.46 1.02
N ILE A 27 5.10 -19.19 1.64
CA ILE A 27 4.28 -18.70 2.78
C ILE A 27 4.98 -18.98 4.12
N LYS A 28 5.67 -20.12 4.29
CA LYS A 28 6.51 -20.39 5.48
C LYS A 28 7.65 -19.40 5.65
N ASN A 29 8.01 -18.67 4.60
CA ASN A 29 9.03 -17.64 4.65
C ASN A 29 8.58 -16.34 5.36
N TRP A 30 7.34 -16.28 5.87
CA TRP A 30 6.76 -15.09 6.51
C TRP A 30 6.69 -15.22 8.04
N GLY A 31 7.82 -15.34 8.74
CA GLY A 31 7.84 -15.49 10.21
C GLY A 31 9.04 -14.79 10.87
N ILE A 32 8.94 -14.42 12.15
CA ILE A 32 10.04 -13.75 12.91
C ILE A 32 11.34 -14.57 12.87
N ASN A 33 11.22 -15.90 12.73
CA ASN A 33 12.32 -16.85 12.66
C ASN A 33 12.60 -17.40 11.23
N SER A 34 12.03 -16.81 10.17
CA SER A 34 12.32 -17.29 8.79
C SER A 34 13.69 -16.80 8.31
N PRO A 35 14.52 -17.68 7.70
CA PRO A 35 15.83 -17.31 7.15
C PRO A 35 15.74 -16.34 5.96
N THR A 36 14.59 -16.29 5.29
CA THR A 36 14.44 -15.67 3.96
C THR A 36 13.46 -14.50 3.92
N SER A 37 12.61 -14.30 4.92
CA SER A 37 11.64 -13.16 4.96
C SER A 37 10.77 -13.01 3.72
N GLY A 38 10.34 -14.12 3.14
CA GLY A 38 9.55 -14.15 1.90
C GLY A 38 10.38 -14.20 0.61
N VAL A 39 11.71 -14.14 0.69
CA VAL A 39 12.62 -14.14 -0.49
C VAL A 39 13.07 -15.55 -0.85
N VAL A 40 12.55 -16.12 -1.94
CA VAL A 40 13.09 -17.38 -2.48
C VAL A 40 14.36 -17.06 -3.27
N SER A 41 15.53 -17.13 -2.62
CA SER A 41 16.82 -17.15 -3.30
C SER A 41 17.08 -18.55 -3.87
N GLY A 42 17.55 -18.63 -5.12
CA GLY A 42 17.78 -19.89 -5.85
C GLY A 42 18.93 -20.77 -5.33
N SER A 43 19.32 -20.65 -4.06
CA SER A 43 20.50 -21.28 -3.47
C SER A 43 20.27 -21.95 -2.11
N VAL A 44 19.02 -22.17 -1.69
CA VAL A 44 18.72 -22.87 -0.43
C VAL A 44 18.42 -24.36 -0.69
N MET A 45 19.17 -25.25 -0.04
CA MET A 45 18.93 -26.70 -0.08
C MET A 45 17.51 -27.02 0.39
N GLN A 46 16.81 -27.82 -0.41
CA GLN A 46 15.42 -28.21 -0.26
C GLN A 46 15.23 -29.07 1.00
N MET A 47 14.60 -28.51 2.05
CA MET A 47 14.26 -29.24 3.27
C MET A 47 12.77 -29.56 3.30
N ASP A 48 12.44 -30.83 3.58
CA ASP A 48 11.06 -31.27 3.76
C ASP A 48 10.36 -30.46 4.86
N GLY A 49 9.26 -29.79 4.51
CA GLY A 49 8.61 -28.82 5.39
C GLY A 49 7.90 -29.45 6.59
N VAL A 50 8.52 -29.40 7.77
CA VAL A 50 7.91 -29.70 9.08
C VAL A 50 7.18 -28.47 9.68
N GLY A 51 6.23 -28.72 10.60
CA GLY A 51 5.61 -27.68 11.43
C GLY A 51 6.49 -27.30 12.62
N ILE A 52 6.51 -26.02 13.01
CA ILE A 52 7.19 -25.53 14.22
C ILE A 52 6.21 -24.60 14.96
N GLY A 53 5.41 -25.18 15.85
CA GLY A 53 4.49 -24.47 16.72
C GLY A 53 4.35 -25.20 18.06
N ALA A 54 3.88 -24.52 19.11
CA ALA A 54 3.83 -25.02 20.50
C ALA A 54 3.01 -26.30 20.72
N PHE A 55 2.32 -26.81 19.69
CA PHE A 55 1.48 -28.01 19.74
C PHE A 55 1.69 -28.97 18.57
N ASP A 56 2.67 -28.73 17.68
CA ASP A 56 3.00 -29.63 16.58
C ASP A 56 4.53 -29.68 16.35
N ASP A 57 5.16 -30.63 17.04
CA ASP A 57 6.58 -30.95 16.92
C ASP A 57 6.83 -31.88 15.72
N GLY A 58 7.33 -31.33 14.62
CA GLY A 58 7.99 -32.14 13.57
C GLY A 58 7.08 -33.02 12.71
N LYS A 59 5.75 -32.90 12.82
CA LYS A 59 4.83 -33.67 11.97
C LYS A 59 4.82 -33.17 10.53
N LYS A 60 4.80 -34.11 9.59
CA LYS A 60 4.71 -33.87 8.14
C LYS A 60 3.31 -33.34 7.82
N ILE A 61 3.24 -32.23 7.07
CA ILE A 61 1.96 -31.63 6.67
C ILE A 61 1.26 -32.59 5.69
N THR A 62 0.18 -33.24 6.12
CA THR A 62 -0.66 -34.11 5.29
C THR A 62 -1.94 -33.37 4.87
N GLY A 63 -1.95 -32.78 3.68
CA GLY A 63 -3.12 -32.04 3.20
C GLY A 63 -3.01 -31.42 1.80
N ILE A 64 -2.09 -31.88 0.95
CA ILE A 64 -2.00 -31.40 -0.43
C ILE A 64 -2.84 -32.30 -1.34
N ARG A 65 -4.10 -31.92 -1.55
CA ARG A 65 -4.88 -32.31 -2.73
C ARG A 65 -5.81 -31.16 -3.11
N GLY A 66 -5.77 -30.74 -4.37
CA GLY A 66 -6.88 -30.01 -4.98
C GLY A 66 -6.48 -29.08 -6.11
N ILE A 67 -6.76 -29.51 -7.33
CA ILE A 67 -6.97 -28.65 -8.52
C ILE A 67 -8.31 -27.90 -8.36
N ALA A 68 -8.55 -27.35 -7.17
CA ALA A 68 -9.74 -26.61 -6.74
C ALA A 68 -9.34 -25.66 -5.61
N GLY A 69 -8.59 -24.60 -5.93
CA GLY A 69 -8.13 -23.63 -4.93
C GLY A 69 -7.31 -22.48 -5.54
N LEU A 70 -7.03 -21.45 -4.73
CA LEU A 70 -6.32 -20.23 -5.14
C LEU A 70 -4.80 -20.41 -5.34
N GLY A 71 -4.26 -21.63 -5.23
CA GLY A 71 -2.83 -21.89 -5.22
C GLY A 71 -2.10 -21.47 -6.50
N GLU A 72 -2.57 -21.94 -7.66
CA GLU A 72 -1.97 -21.61 -8.96
C GLU A 72 -2.03 -20.10 -9.23
N ALA A 73 -3.20 -19.49 -9.06
CA ALA A 73 -3.40 -18.06 -9.20
C ALA A 73 -2.46 -17.27 -8.27
N PHE A 74 -2.36 -17.66 -7.00
CA PHE A 74 -1.46 -17.03 -6.04
C PHE A 74 0.01 -17.09 -6.49
N MET A 75 0.48 -18.22 -6.99
CA MET A 75 1.88 -18.32 -7.47
C MET A 75 2.15 -17.48 -8.69
N ILE A 76 1.24 -17.47 -9.65
CA ILE A 76 1.38 -16.65 -10.85
C ILE A 76 1.41 -15.18 -10.46
N LEU A 77 0.47 -14.73 -9.62
CA LEU A 77 0.38 -13.35 -9.16
C LEU A 77 1.60 -12.93 -8.33
N GLN A 78 1.95 -13.69 -7.29
CA GLN A 78 3.05 -13.40 -6.39
C GLN A 78 4.41 -13.48 -7.10
N GLY A 79 4.62 -14.52 -7.91
CA GLY A 79 5.92 -14.82 -8.51
C GLY A 79 6.21 -14.05 -9.80
N LYS A 80 5.18 -13.60 -10.54
CA LYS A 80 5.36 -12.94 -11.84
C LYS A 80 4.82 -11.52 -11.92
N PHE A 81 3.73 -11.20 -11.23
CA PHE A 81 2.99 -9.96 -11.51
C PHE A 81 3.15 -8.88 -10.45
N PHE A 82 3.13 -9.20 -9.16
CA PHE A 82 3.06 -8.17 -8.13
C PHE A 82 4.26 -7.22 -8.12
N ALA A 83 5.50 -7.72 -8.11
CA ALA A 83 6.66 -6.83 -8.07
C ALA A 83 6.79 -5.95 -9.34
N PRO A 84 6.62 -6.48 -10.58
CA PRO A 84 6.59 -5.63 -11.77
C PRO A 84 5.45 -4.61 -11.78
N ILE A 85 4.25 -4.97 -11.28
CA ILE A 85 3.13 -4.02 -11.18
C ILE A 85 3.45 -2.92 -10.17
N PHE A 86 3.97 -3.25 -8.98
CA PHE A 86 4.39 -2.23 -8.01
C PHE A 86 5.45 -1.29 -8.59
N LEU A 87 6.44 -1.83 -9.31
CA LEU A 87 7.45 -1.02 -9.98
C LEU A 87 6.80 -0.11 -11.03
N GLY A 88 5.93 -0.66 -11.87
CA GLY A 88 5.17 0.08 -12.87
C GLY A 88 4.35 1.20 -12.24
N VAL A 89 3.61 0.93 -11.17
CA VAL A 89 2.83 1.94 -10.42
C VAL A 89 3.75 3.07 -9.93
N VAL A 90 4.83 2.75 -9.23
CA VAL A 90 5.76 3.77 -8.70
C VAL A 90 6.35 4.62 -9.82
N VAL A 91 6.88 3.97 -10.87
CA VAL A 91 7.52 4.67 -11.99
C VAL A 91 6.52 5.52 -12.76
N LEU A 92 5.37 4.95 -13.13
CA LEU A 92 4.36 5.65 -13.94
C LEU A 92 3.77 6.85 -13.19
N VAL A 93 3.50 6.72 -11.88
CA VAL A 93 2.96 7.83 -11.09
C VAL A 93 3.99 8.95 -10.93
N ILE A 94 5.27 8.61 -10.68
CA ILE A 94 6.35 9.60 -10.62
C ILE A 94 6.52 10.31 -11.96
N VAL A 95 6.56 9.56 -13.07
CA VAL A 95 6.70 10.12 -14.43
C VAL A 95 5.50 11.00 -14.77
N ALA A 96 4.27 10.58 -14.43
CA ALA A 96 3.06 11.35 -14.67
C ALA A 96 3.12 12.71 -13.93
N PHE A 97 3.53 12.73 -12.67
CA PHE A 97 3.62 13.99 -11.92
C PHE A 97 4.83 14.84 -12.28
N PHE A 98 5.95 14.23 -12.66
CA PHE A 98 7.06 14.95 -13.26
C PHE A 98 6.63 15.63 -14.56
N GLY A 99 5.91 14.91 -15.43
CA GLY A 99 5.32 15.44 -16.66
C GLY A 99 4.33 16.57 -16.38
N HIS A 100 3.41 16.39 -15.44
CA HIS A 100 2.49 17.44 -15.00
C HIS A 100 3.27 18.68 -14.53
N TYR A 101 4.28 18.52 -13.69
CA TYR A 101 5.09 19.64 -13.19
C TYR A 101 5.82 20.38 -14.31
N LYS A 102 6.31 19.67 -15.33
CA LYS A 102 7.03 20.27 -16.47
C LYS A 102 6.11 20.94 -17.49
N ILE A 103 4.94 20.36 -17.75
CA ILE A 103 4.01 20.81 -18.80
C ILE A 103 3.05 21.87 -18.26
N VAL A 104 2.51 21.66 -17.05
CA VAL A 104 1.50 22.54 -16.43
C VAL A 104 2.14 23.44 -15.38
N GLY A 105 2.98 22.89 -14.51
CA GLY A 105 3.59 23.62 -13.40
C GLY A 105 2.73 23.68 -12.14
N LYS A 106 3.17 24.51 -11.18
CA LYS A 106 2.49 24.72 -9.89
C LYS A 106 1.47 25.85 -9.98
N LYS A 107 0.31 25.69 -9.33
CA LYS A 107 -0.63 26.78 -9.09
C LYS A 107 -0.09 27.70 -8.00
N ARG A 108 -0.24 29.02 -8.21
CA ARG A 108 0.21 30.06 -7.27
C ARG A 108 -0.99 30.89 -6.82
N PHE A 109 -1.07 31.14 -5.52
CA PHE A 109 -2.11 31.96 -4.91
C PHE A 109 -1.46 33.05 -4.05
N ASN A 110 -2.24 34.07 -3.71
CA ASN A 110 -1.88 35.09 -2.76
C ASN A 110 -2.16 34.57 -1.33
N HIS A 111 -1.10 34.43 -0.55
CA HIS A 111 -1.15 33.95 0.84
C HIS A 111 -1.07 35.09 1.88
N GLY A 112 -1.31 36.34 1.48
CA GLY A 112 -1.26 37.50 2.37
C GLY A 112 -2.29 37.44 3.51
N LYS A 113 -3.55 37.14 3.19
CA LYS A 113 -4.59 36.86 4.19
C LYS A 113 -4.79 35.36 4.32
N LYS A 114 -4.80 34.87 5.57
CA LYS A 114 -4.91 33.44 5.89
C LYS A 114 -6.10 33.15 6.77
N LEU A 115 -6.67 31.95 6.61
CA LEU A 115 -7.79 31.44 7.39
C LEU A 115 -7.40 30.12 8.05
N LYS A 116 -7.81 29.93 9.30
CA LYS A 116 -7.58 28.67 10.02
C LYS A 116 -8.57 27.62 9.52
N VAL A 117 -8.04 26.58 8.87
CA VAL A 117 -8.83 25.48 8.27
C VAL A 117 -8.69 24.17 9.04
N PHE A 118 -7.58 24.01 9.77
CA PHE A 118 -7.32 22.84 10.62
C PHE A 118 -6.96 23.28 12.04
N SER A 119 -7.47 22.53 13.02
CA SER A 119 -7.12 22.68 14.43
C SER A 119 -5.83 21.93 14.75
N THR A 120 -5.27 22.17 15.94
CA THR A 120 -4.12 21.41 16.45
C THR A 120 -4.43 19.91 16.53
N TYR A 121 -5.66 19.55 16.92
CA TYR A 121 -6.12 18.16 16.92
C TYR A 121 -6.07 17.55 15.51
N ASN A 122 -6.54 18.29 14.48
CA ASN A 122 -6.44 17.80 13.10
C ASN A 122 -5.00 17.51 12.67
N ILE A 123 -4.07 18.40 13.03
CA ILE A 123 -2.65 18.29 12.65
C ILE A 123 -2.00 17.10 13.36
N ILE A 124 -2.17 16.98 14.68
CA ILE A 124 -1.60 15.89 15.47
C ILE A 124 -2.13 14.53 14.99
N THR A 125 -3.45 14.41 14.79
CA THR A 125 -4.06 13.18 14.30
C THR A 125 -3.55 12.82 12.90
N HIS A 126 -3.43 13.80 12.01
CA HIS A 126 -2.90 13.57 10.67
C HIS A 126 -1.46 13.06 10.71
N TRP A 127 -0.53 13.75 11.40
CA TRP A 127 0.87 13.34 11.46
C TRP A 127 1.07 12.01 12.20
N GLY A 128 0.27 11.77 13.25
CA GLY A 128 0.25 10.49 13.95
C GLY A 128 -0.18 9.32 13.06
N ALA A 129 -1.00 9.55 12.02
CA ALA A 129 -1.32 8.55 11.01
C ALA A 129 -0.30 8.53 9.86
N ALA A 130 0.12 9.70 9.36
CA ALA A 130 0.92 9.83 8.15
C ALA A 130 2.33 9.26 8.30
N ILE A 131 2.99 9.49 9.44
CA ILE A 131 4.35 8.98 9.69
C ILE A 131 4.39 7.44 9.66
N PRO A 132 3.58 6.71 10.46
CA PRO A 132 3.57 5.25 10.38
C PRO A 132 3.09 4.76 9.02
N PHE A 133 2.16 5.46 8.36
CA PHE A 133 1.70 5.07 7.03
C PHE A 133 2.81 5.10 5.97
N ILE A 134 3.67 6.14 5.99
CA ILE A 134 4.84 6.22 5.11
C ILE A 134 5.81 5.07 5.40
N ILE A 135 6.08 4.80 6.68
CA ILE A 135 6.94 3.68 7.12
C ILE A 135 6.39 2.34 6.62
N ILE A 136 5.09 2.09 6.78
CA ILE A 136 4.40 0.88 6.29
C ILE A 136 4.56 0.75 4.77
N CYS A 137 4.33 1.83 4.01
CA CYS A 137 4.46 1.78 2.54
C CYS A 137 5.90 1.48 2.10
N LEU A 138 6.90 2.15 2.69
CA LEU A 138 8.30 1.93 2.37
C LEU A 138 8.75 0.50 2.71
N THR A 139 8.45 0.04 3.92
CA THR A 139 8.77 -1.34 4.34
C THR A 139 8.01 -2.39 3.53
N GLY A 140 6.77 -2.10 3.12
CA GLY A 140 5.99 -2.94 2.20
C GLY A 140 6.69 -3.11 0.86
N LEU A 141 7.13 -2.01 0.24
CA LEU A 141 7.90 -2.04 -1.01
C LEU A 141 9.24 -2.78 -0.83
N MET A 142 9.93 -2.60 0.30
CA MET A 142 11.14 -3.38 0.60
C MET A 142 10.86 -4.89 0.62
N MET A 143 9.74 -5.34 1.19
CA MET A 143 9.36 -6.75 1.19
C MET A 143 9.00 -7.25 -0.22
N VAL A 144 8.27 -6.45 -1.01
CA VAL A 144 7.92 -6.78 -2.41
C VAL A 144 9.16 -7.01 -3.27
N PHE A 145 10.20 -6.17 -3.10
CA PHE A 145 11.46 -6.26 -3.84
C PHE A 145 12.57 -6.97 -3.05
N GLY A 146 12.21 -7.76 -2.02
CA GLY A 146 13.18 -8.30 -1.09
C GLY A 146 14.25 -9.17 -1.75
N ASP A 147 13.91 -9.89 -2.81
CA ASP A 147 14.84 -10.71 -3.60
C ASP A 147 15.87 -9.86 -4.34
N LYS A 148 15.45 -8.73 -4.91
CA LYS A 148 16.33 -7.78 -5.60
C LYS A 148 17.18 -6.96 -4.63
N LEU A 149 16.72 -6.80 -3.39
CA LEU A 149 17.42 -6.09 -2.32
C LEU A 149 18.36 -6.99 -1.49
N GLY A 150 18.53 -8.26 -1.88
CA GLY A 150 19.45 -9.20 -1.24
C GLY A 150 18.91 -9.93 0.00
N GLY A 151 17.63 -9.72 0.34
CA GLY A 151 16.96 -10.43 1.43
C GLY A 151 17.58 -10.21 2.81
N GLY A 152 17.54 -11.25 3.65
CA GLY A 152 18.26 -11.29 4.94
C GLY A 152 17.79 -10.27 5.98
N THR A 153 18.72 -9.84 6.84
CA THR A 153 18.44 -8.96 7.99
C THR A 153 17.71 -7.65 7.65
N PRO A 154 18.05 -6.92 6.58
CA PRO A 154 17.32 -5.70 6.20
C PRO A 154 15.82 -5.94 5.96
N ILE A 155 15.47 -7.01 5.23
CA ILE A 155 14.06 -7.33 4.95
C ILE A 155 13.35 -7.86 6.21
N ARG A 156 14.05 -8.61 7.06
CA ARG A 156 13.53 -9.00 8.39
C ARG A 156 13.17 -7.79 9.23
N LEU A 157 14.06 -6.79 9.27
CA LEU A 157 13.84 -5.55 9.99
C LEU A 157 12.66 -4.77 9.40
N ALA A 158 12.62 -4.61 8.07
CA ALA A 158 11.52 -3.95 7.38
C ALA A 158 10.17 -4.58 7.74
N LYS A 159 10.05 -5.91 7.70
CA LYS A 159 8.84 -6.63 8.09
C LYS A 159 8.43 -6.37 9.54
N ASN A 160 9.39 -6.37 10.48
CA ASN A 160 9.09 -6.12 11.90
C ASN A 160 8.66 -4.65 12.14
N ILE A 161 9.31 -3.70 11.47
CA ILE A 161 8.93 -2.28 11.50
C ILE A 161 7.54 -2.09 10.89
N HIS A 162 7.25 -2.74 9.77
CA HIS A 162 5.94 -2.72 9.12
C HIS A 162 4.83 -3.15 10.08
N PHE A 163 5.04 -4.28 10.76
CA PHE A 163 4.11 -4.79 11.76
C PHE A 163 3.93 -3.83 12.94
N LEU A 164 5.02 -3.31 13.51
CA LEU A 164 4.93 -2.38 14.65
C LEU A 164 4.25 -1.07 14.28
N ALA A 165 4.60 -0.48 13.13
CA ALA A 165 4.01 0.75 12.63
C ALA A 165 2.50 0.60 12.36
N THR A 166 2.04 -0.62 12.02
CA THR A 166 0.62 -0.93 11.79
C THR A 166 -0.24 -0.64 13.02
N PHE A 167 0.22 -0.94 14.23
CA PHE A 167 -0.55 -0.66 15.45
C PHE A 167 -0.71 0.84 15.70
N VAL A 168 0.35 1.62 15.48
CA VAL A 168 0.28 3.08 15.59
C VAL A 168 -0.67 3.65 14.55
N PHE A 169 -0.58 3.16 13.31
CA PHE A 169 -1.50 3.55 12.25
C PHE A 169 -2.96 3.19 12.57
N ILE A 170 -3.26 2.03 13.15
CA ILE A 170 -4.63 1.67 13.52
C ILE A 170 -5.23 2.70 14.49
N VAL A 171 -4.49 3.07 15.54
CA VAL A 171 -4.96 4.03 16.54
C VAL A 171 -5.24 5.39 15.90
N PHE A 172 -4.26 5.96 15.20
CA PHE A 172 -4.43 7.28 14.59
C PHE A 172 -5.35 7.27 13.37
N GLY A 173 -5.41 6.16 12.65
CA GLY A 173 -6.33 5.94 11.53
C GLY A 173 -7.79 5.96 11.98
N VAL A 174 -8.11 5.35 13.14
CA VAL A 174 -9.46 5.43 13.73
C VAL A 174 -9.79 6.86 14.12
N LEU A 175 -8.87 7.55 14.80
CA LEU A 175 -9.06 8.96 15.16
C LEU A 175 -9.26 9.84 13.92
N MET A 176 -8.47 9.62 12.87
CA MET A 176 -8.56 10.36 11.61
C MET A 176 -9.88 10.08 10.89
N PHE A 177 -10.32 8.82 10.86
CA PHE A 177 -11.61 8.42 10.30
C PHE A 177 -12.76 9.15 11.00
N LEU A 178 -12.85 9.04 12.34
CA LEU A 178 -13.93 9.67 13.11
C LEU A 178 -13.94 11.20 12.95
N MET A 179 -12.76 11.81 12.91
CA MET A 179 -12.57 13.25 12.77
C MET A 179 -13.01 13.80 11.41
N TRP A 180 -12.71 13.08 10.32
CA TRP A 180 -12.94 13.57 8.95
C TRP A 180 -14.05 12.85 8.20
N PHE A 181 -14.74 11.90 8.83
CA PHE A 181 -15.86 11.17 8.23
C PHE A 181 -16.90 12.10 7.58
N LYS A 182 -17.47 13.03 8.36
CA LYS A 182 -18.54 13.92 7.85
C LYS A 182 -18.05 14.84 6.70
N PRO A 183 -16.92 15.57 6.84
CA PRO A 183 -16.41 16.39 5.74
C PRO A 183 -15.97 15.60 4.50
N ALA A 184 -15.63 14.32 4.64
CA ALA A 184 -15.16 13.48 3.56
C ALA A 184 -16.28 12.76 2.77
N LEU A 185 -17.55 12.95 3.15
CA LEU A 185 -18.68 12.40 2.38
C LEU A 185 -18.74 13.02 0.98
N PHE A 186 -18.97 12.17 -0.01
CA PHE A 186 -19.21 12.61 -1.38
C PHE A 186 -20.52 13.41 -1.45
N LYS A 187 -20.51 14.51 -2.20
CA LYS A 187 -21.64 15.40 -2.46
C LYS A 187 -21.80 15.56 -3.97
N LEU A 188 -22.99 15.98 -4.43
CA LEU A 188 -23.29 16.09 -5.88
C LEU A 188 -22.30 16.97 -6.65
N TYR A 189 -21.75 18.01 -6.02
CA TYR A 189 -20.77 18.89 -6.66
C TYR A 189 -19.43 18.19 -6.97
N ASP A 190 -19.12 17.05 -6.34
CA ASP A 190 -17.89 16.29 -6.60
C ASP A 190 -17.86 15.72 -8.01
N ILE A 191 -19.04 15.49 -8.63
CA ILE A 191 -19.13 15.11 -10.05
C ILE A 191 -18.59 16.25 -10.93
N GLY A 192 -18.93 17.50 -10.59
CA GLY A 192 -18.38 18.68 -11.25
C GLY A 192 -16.87 18.78 -11.10
N TRP A 193 -16.35 18.44 -9.91
CA TRP A 193 -14.91 18.40 -9.65
C TRP A 193 -14.20 17.38 -10.53
N LEU A 194 -14.76 16.16 -10.65
CA LEU A 194 -14.21 15.09 -11.47
C LEU A 194 -14.19 15.45 -12.96
N LYS A 195 -15.25 16.10 -13.46
CA LYS A 195 -15.33 16.56 -14.87
C LYS A 195 -14.20 17.53 -15.24
N ILE A 196 -13.71 18.32 -14.29
CA ILE A 196 -12.61 19.27 -14.52
C ILE A 196 -11.27 18.78 -13.93
N MET A 197 -11.22 17.55 -13.41
CA MET A 197 -10.04 16.98 -12.74
C MET A 197 -9.45 17.92 -11.67
N GLY A 198 -10.33 18.54 -10.88
CA GLY A 198 -9.95 19.53 -9.87
C GLY A 198 -9.30 20.81 -10.40
N GLY A 199 -9.36 21.05 -11.71
CA GLY A 199 -8.72 22.19 -12.37
C GLY A 199 -7.20 22.10 -12.39
N TYR A 200 -6.60 20.94 -12.12
CA TYR A 200 -5.15 20.80 -11.99
C TYR A 200 -4.40 20.76 -13.32
N LEU A 201 -5.08 20.46 -14.42
CA LEU A 201 -4.47 20.40 -15.77
C LEU A 201 -4.20 21.79 -16.40
N SER A 202 -4.43 22.86 -15.65
CA SER A 202 -4.17 24.25 -16.06
C SER A 202 -3.73 25.07 -14.84
N THR A 203 -2.95 26.12 -15.06
CA THR A 203 -2.61 27.10 -14.02
C THR A 203 -3.69 28.14 -13.78
N SER A 204 -4.76 28.14 -14.60
CA SER A 204 -5.87 29.09 -14.47
C SER A 204 -6.56 28.98 -13.10
N LYS A 205 -6.95 30.13 -12.54
CA LYS A 205 -7.62 30.27 -11.24
C LYS A 205 -9.14 30.23 -11.40
N THR A 206 -9.66 29.16 -11.98
CA THR A 206 -11.10 28.96 -12.09
C THR A 206 -11.67 28.37 -10.80
N PRO A 207 -12.80 28.86 -10.28
CA PRO A 207 -13.42 28.29 -9.09
C PRO A 207 -13.72 26.80 -9.24
N VAL A 208 -13.27 26.01 -8.26
CA VAL A 208 -13.41 24.56 -8.22
C VAL A 208 -14.53 24.19 -7.24
N PRO A 209 -15.48 23.33 -7.64
CA PRO A 209 -16.57 22.91 -6.77
C PRO A 209 -16.03 21.95 -5.70
N ALA A 210 -15.75 22.46 -4.50
CA ALA A 210 -15.29 21.67 -3.37
C ALA A 210 -15.74 22.25 -2.03
N GLY A 211 -16.04 21.36 -1.08
CA GLY A 211 -16.22 21.70 0.33
C GLY A 211 -14.87 21.68 1.07
N LYS A 212 -14.88 21.34 2.37
CA LYS A 212 -13.65 21.29 3.17
C LYS A 212 -12.60 20.37 2.55
N PHE A 213 -13.05 19.24 2.04
CA PHE A 213 -12.25 18.37 1.16
C PHE A 213 -12.83 18.37 -0.24
N ASN A 214 -11.95 18.35 -1.23
CA ASN A 214 -12.31 18.16 -2.63
C ASN A 214 -12.47 16.67 -2.97
N ALA A 215 -13.04 16.33 -4.14
CA ALA A 215 -13.34 14.93 -4.47
C ALA A 215 -12.09 14.03 -4.47
N GLY A 216 -10.94 14.53 -4.93
CA GLY A 216 -9.65 13.81 -4.85
C GLY A 216 -9.21 13.50 -3.42
N GLN A 217 -9.31 14.48 -2.52
CA GLN A 217 -9.03 14.30 -1.10
C GLN A 217 -10.01 13.33 -0.43
N LYS A 218 -11.28 13.33 -0.85
CA LYS A 218 -12.28 12.36 -0.36
C LYS A 218 -11.96 10.94 -0.82
N MET A 219 -11.63 10.75 -2.10
CA MET A 219 -11.17 9.45 -2.62
C MET A 219 -9.96 8.93 -1.84
N TRP A 220 -8.99 9.82 -1.58
CA TRP A 220 -7.84 9.48 -0.74
C TRP A 220 -8.23 9.12 0.70
N PHE A 221 -9.10 9.90 1.34
CA PHE A 221 -9.56 9.62 2.70
C PHE A 221 -10.15 8.21 2.81
N TRP A 222 -11.05 7.83 1.91
CA TRP A 222 -11.69 6.50 1.94
C TRP A 222 -10.71 5.37 1.66
N LEU A 223 -9.81 5.55 0.69
CA LEU A 223 -8.79 4.54 0.38
C LEU A 223 -7.78 4.39 1.52
N ALA A 224 -7.28 5.50 2.07
CA ALA A 224 -6.28 5.48 3.13
C ALA A 224 -6.85 4.97 4.46
N THR A 225 -8.11 5.30 4.80
CA THR A 225 -8.74 4.82 6.04
C THR A 225 -9.32 3.42 5.89
N LEU A 226 -10.40 3.24 5.13
CA LEU A 226 -11.06 1.95 4.98
C LEU A 226 -10.11 0.93 4.33
N GLY A 227 -9.47 1.30 3.20
CA GLY A 227 -8.47 0.45 2.56
C GLY A 227 -7.29 0.16 3.48
N GLY A 228 -6.83 1.15 4.25
CA GLY A 228 -5.82 0.96 5.30
C GLY A 228 -6.23 -0.02 6.40
N PHE A 229 -7.48 -0.03 6.84
CA PHE A 229 -7.98 -1.00 7.82
C PHE A 229 -8.10 -2.41 7.24
N VAL A 230 -8.49 -2.55 5.98
CA VAL A 230 -8.48 -3.85 5.29
C VAL A 230 -7.04 -4.37 5.13
N MET A 231 -6.09 -3.48 4.80
CA MET A 231 -4.67 -3.79 4.76
C MET A 231 -4.14 -4.22 6.13
N ALA A 232 -4.49 -3.51 7.19
CA ALA A 232 -4.10 -3.88 8.55
C ALA A 232 -4.67 -5.25 8.93
N GLY A 233 -5.96 -5.50 8.66
CA GLY A 233 -6.60 -6.80 8.94
C GLY A 233 -5.95 -7.95 8.17
N THR A 234 -5.78 -7.81 6.86
CA THR A 234 -5.10 -8.82 6.03
C THR A 234 -3.64 -9.02 6.44
N GLY A 235 -2.92 -7.96 6.80
CA GLY A 235 -1.55 -8.03 7.30
C GLY A 235 -1.42 -8.77 8.63
N LEU A 236 -2.34 -8.52 9.58
CA LEU A 236 -2.39 -9.24 10.85
C LEU A 236 -2.74 -10.72 10.67
N ILE A 237 -3.69 -11.03 9.78
CA ILE A 237 -4.03 -12.42 9.43
C ILE A 237 -2.81 -13.15 8.87
N MET A 238 -2.08 -12.54 7.94
CA MET A 238 -0.85 -13.12 7.39
C MET A 238 0.25 -13.27 8.45
N HIS A 239 0.43 -12.26 9.31
CA HIS A 239 1.49 -12.28 10.34
C HIS A 239 1.29 -13.39 11.37
N PHE A 240 0.04 -13.61 11.80
CA PHE A 240 -0.31 -14.63 12.79
C PHE A 240 -0.69 -15.98 12.18
N PHE A 241 -0.60 -16.12 10.85
CA PHE A 241 -1.01 -17.32 10.11
C PHE A 241 -2.44 -17.78 10.47
N TYR A 242 -3.36 -16.82 10.62
CA TYR A 242 -4.72 -17.10 11.06
C TYR A 242 -5.59 -17.59 9.89
N GLY A 243 -5.82 -18.91 9.81
CA GLY A 243 -6.72 -19.54 8.84
C GLY A 243 -6.03 -20.58 7.96
N ASP A 244 -6.81 -21.21 7.07
CA ASP A 244 -6.28 -22.20 6.13
C ASP A 244 -5.43 -21.56 5.03
N ILE A 245 -4.71 -22.39 4.29
CA ILE A 245 -3.75 -21.93 3.27
C ILE A 245 -4.41 -21.12 2.14
N ASN A 246 -5.65 -21.42 1.74
CA ASN A 246 -6.33 -20.66 0.70
C ASN A 246 -6.80 -19.31 1.24
N PHE A 247 -7.19 -19.23 2.50
CA PHE A 247 -7.50 -17.97 3.16
C PHE A 247 -6.27 -17.06 3.29
N LEU A 248 -5.11 -17.61 3.67
CA LEU A 248 -3.84 -16.87 3.71
C LEU A 248 -3.42 -16.36 2.32
N ARG A 249 -3.61 -17.17 1.27
CA ARG A 249 -3.37 -16.75 -0.12
C ARG A 249 -4.30 -15.63 -0.55
N LEU A 250 -5.59 -15.74 -0.23
CA LEU A 250 -6.58 -14.72 -0.56
C LEU A 250 -6.25 -13.39 0.12
N THR A 251 -5.93 -13.42 1.42
CA THR A 251 -5.56 -12.21 2.16
C THR A 251 -4.29 -11.57 1.62
N ALA A 252 -3.28 -12.36 1.24
CA ALA A 252 -2.09 -11.86 0.56
C ALA A 252 -2.39 -11.21 -0.80
N ILE A 253 -3.29 -11.80 -1.60
CA ILE A 253 -3.71 -11.22 -2.88
C ILE A 253 -4.43 -9.87 -2.64
N ILE A 254 -5.40 -9.85 -1.73
CA ILE A 254 -6.14 -8.63 -1.38
C ILE A 254 -5.18 -7.54 -0.89
N HIS A 255 -4.23 -7.89 -0.03
CA HIS A 255 -3.24 -6.96 0.52
C HIS A 255 -2.36 -6.35 -0.59
N ASN A 256 -1.83 -7.17 -1.50
CA ASN A 256 -1.00 -6.65 -2.60
C ASN A 256 -1.81 -5.80 -3.60
N VAL A 257 -3.03 -6.22 -3.95
CA VAL A 257 -3.90 -5.48 -4.89
C VAL A 257 -4.29 -4.11 -4.32
N LEU A 258 -4.68 -4.05 -3.04
CA LEU A 258 -4.94 -2.77 -2.38
C LEU A 258 -3.68 -1.93 -2.25
N GLY A 259 -2.53 -2.57 -2.02
CA GLY A 259 -1.22 -1.93 -1.99
C GLY A 259 -0.91 -1.13 -3.25
N PHE A 260 -1.30 -1.60 -4.44
CA PHE A 260 -1.12 -0.83 -5.69
C PHE A 260 -1.81 0.54 -5.63
N GLY A 261 -3.09 0.54 -5.25
CA GLY A 261 -3.89 1.76 -5.16
C GLY A 261 -3.37 2.69 -4.06
N ILE A 262 -3.02 2.13 -2.89
CA ILE A 262 -2.50 2.90 -1.76
C ILE A 262 -1.18 3.58 -2.10
N VAL A 263 -0.22 2.86 -2.69
CA VAL A 263 1.08 3.45 -3.07
C VAL A 263 0.88 4.54 -4.13
N ALA A 264 0.08 4.27 -5.17
CA ALA A 264 -0.21 5.25 -6.22
C ALA A 264 -0.83 6.54 -5.65
N MET A 265 -1.84 6.39 -4.79
CA MET A 265 -2.56 7.53 -4.21
C MET A 265 -1.78 8.22 -3.10
N LEU A 266 -0.88 7.54 -2.38
CA LEU A 266 0.02 8.16 -1.42
C LEU A 266 1.00 9.10 -2.14
N ILE A 267 1.64 8.62 -3.22
CA ILE A 267 2.54 9.45 -4.03
C ILE A 267 1.76 10.65 -4.59
N THR A 268 0.54 10.41 -5.10
CA THR A 268 -0.37 11.47 -5.55
C THR A 268 -0.65 12.48 -4.44
N HIS A 269 -1.02 12.02 -3.25
CA HIS A 269 -1.34 12.88 -2.12
C HIS A 269 -0.16 13.78 -1.72
N ILE A 270 1.04 13.21 -1.61
CA ILE A 270 2.27 13.95 -1.30
C ILE A 270 2.56 14.96 -2.42
N TYR A 271 2.46 14.55 -3.68
CA TYR A 271 2.70 15.45 -4.80
C TYR A 271 1.74 16.66 -4.80
N MET A 272 0.44 16.41 -4.61
CA MET A 272 -0.56 17.45 -4.59
C MET A 272 -0.36 18.44 -3.42
N ALA A 273 0.04 17.93 -2.25
CA ALA A 273 0.25 18.74 -1.06
C ALA A 273 1.53 19.58 -1.11
N VAL A 274 2.60 19.06 -1.72
CA VAL A 274 3.94 19.67 -1.67
C VAL A 274 4.27 20.46 -2.94
N PHE A 275 3.89 19.96 -4.12
CA PHE A 275 4.40 20.48 -5.40
C PHE A 275 3.33 21.10 -6.29
N ALA A 276 2.11 20.56 -6.32
CA ALA A 276 1.07 21.02 -7.26
C ALA A 276 0.53 22.42 -6.93
N ILE A 277 0.40 22.74 -5.63
CA ILE A 277 -0.11 24.01 -5.14
C ILE A 277 0.93 24.63 -4.21
N GLU A 278 1.39 25.83 -4.55
CA GLU A 278 2.34 26.56 -3.73
C GLU A 278 1.77 26.90 -2.35
N GLY A 279 2.44 26.47 -1.28
CA GLY A 279 2.05 26.78 0.09
C GLY A 279 0.94 25.90 0.67
N ALA A 280 0.37 24.94 -0.07
CA ALA A 280 -0.71 24.09 0.43
C ALA A 280 -0.30 23.25 1.65
N ILE A 281 0.97 22.85 1.75
CA ILE A 281 1.53 22.12 2.89
C ILE A 281 1.38 22.90 4.22
N GLU A 282 1.37 24.24 4.19
CA GLU A 282 1.23 25.06 5.40
C GLU A 282 -0.07 24.75 6.16
N SER A 283 -1.12 24.38 5.44
CA SER A 283 -2.41 24.02 6.04
C SER A 283 -2.29 22.86 7.03
N ILE A 284 -1.42 21.88 6.78
CA ILE A 284 -1.23 20.72 7.66
C ILE A 284 -0.02 20.87 8.60
N LEU A 285 0.79 21.91 8.42
CA LEU A 285 1.89 22.25 9.32
C LEU A 285 1.44 23.17 10.46
N ASN A 286 0.70 24.24 10.14
CA ASN A 286 0.30 25.26 11.10
C ASN A 286 -1.22 25.52 11.15
N GLY A 287 -2.01 24.85 10.31
CA GLY A 287 -3.47 24.93 10.34
C GLY A 287 -4.07 26.03 9.46
N HIS A 288 -3.26 26.82 8.76
CA HIS A 288 -3.72 27.99 8.00
C HIS A 288 -3.57 27.81 6.49
N MET A 289 -4.56 28.32 5.75
CA MET A 289 -4.59 28.32 4.29
C MET A 289 -4.79 29.76 3.78
N GLY A 290 -4.20 30.10 2.62
CA GLY A 290 -4.42 31.39 1.99
C GLY A 290 -5.88 31.59 1.60
N GLU A 291 -6.42 32.79 1.79
CA GLU A 291 -7.83 33.08 1.49
C GLU A 291 -8.15 32.94 0.00
N GLU A 292 -7.26 33.36 -0.90
CA GLU A 292 -7.45 33.20 -2.35
C GLU A 292 -7.46 31.71 -2.75
N GLU A 293 -6.52 30.93 -2.23
CA GLU A 293 -6.46 29.48 -2.44
C GLU A 293 -7.76 28.82 -1.97
N LEU A 294 -8.23 29.18 -0.77
CA LEU A 294 -9.45 28.62 -0.20
C LEU A 294 -10.70 29.00 -1.01
N ALA A 295 -10.79 30.25 -1.45
CA ALA A 295 -11.91 30.73 -2.25
C ALA A 295 -11.99 30.05 -3.63
N ILE A 296 -10.85 29.78 -4.26
CA ILE A 296 -10.78 29.15 -5.59
C ILE A 296 -10.88 27.63 -5.49
N MET A 297 -10.10 26.99 -4.62
CA MET A 297 -9.97 25.52 -4.58
C MET A 297 -11.01 24.85 -3.69
N HIS A 298 -11.66 25.60 -2.78
CA HIS A 298 -12.60 25.11 -1.78
C HIS A 298 -13.82 26.04 -1.65
N GLY A 299 -14.36 26.49 -2.78
CA GLY A 299 -15.34 27.58 -2.82
C GLY A 299 -16.62 27.39 -2.00
N PHE A 300 -17.14 26.16 -1.84
CA PHE A 300 -18.30 25.93 -0.96
C PHE A 300 -17.93 26.08 0.51
N TYR A 301 -16.72 25.62 0.90
CA TYR A 301 -16.25 25.76 2.27
C TYR A 301 -15.91 27.20 2.62
N TYR A 302 -15.35 27.95 1.67
CA TYR A 302 -15.12 29.39 1.86
C TYR A 302 -16.42 30.15 2.14
N LYS A 303 -17.49 29.86 1.39
CA LYS A 303 -18.82 30.44 1.64
C LYS A 303 -19.37 30.06 3.02
N GLU A 304 -19.21 28.80 3.43
CA GLU A 304 -19.63 28.32 4.76
C GLU A 304 -18.89 29.04 5.89
N LEU A 305 -17.57 29.25 5.76
CA LEU A 305 -16.79 29.98 6.76
C LEU A 305 -17.20 31.45 6.87
N ASN A 306 -17.53 32.10 5.75
CA ASN A 306 -17.97 33.49 5.75
C ASN A 306 -19.41 33.68 6.23
N ALA A 307 -20.28 32.69 6.07
CA ALA A 307 -21.64 32.73 6.61
C ALA A 307 -21.68 32.57 8.14
N ASN A 308 -20.64 31.97 8.73
CA ASN A 308 -20.51 31.74 10.17
C ASN A 308 -19.61 32.79 10.88
N ARG A 309 -19.28 33.88 10.19
CA ARG A 309 -18.53 35.03 10.72
C ARG A 309 -19.47 36.18 11.03
#